data_AF-A0A965BXL7-F1
#
_entry.id   AF-A0A965BXL7-F1
#
_cell.length_a   1.000
_cell.length_b   1.000
_cell.length_c   1.000
_cell.angle_alpha   90.00
_cell.angle_beta   90.00
_cell.angle_gamma   90.00
#
_symmetry.space_group_name_H-M   'P 1'
#
loop_
_entity.id
_entity.type
_entity.pdbx_description
1 polymer ?
#
loop_
_entity_poly.entity_id
_entity_poly.type
_entity_poly.pdbx_seq_one_letter_code
_entity_poly.pdbx_strand_id
1 'polypeptide(L)'
;MPEQRLIRVELPEEAPAPSAYAEADRRQAIADLLHHNRFDPAGLSPGPYVLGLAVREGRLVFDIRNADGATLHVLALALGPFRRLIKDYHMVVEAHEQAVAESGPESRVQAIDMGRRGLHNEGAELLRARLAGRVALVTGASGGIGED
;
A
#
# COMPACT_ATOMS: atom_id res chain seq x y z
N MET A 1 19.12 -17.06 6.52
CA MET A 1 17.68 -17.11 6.84
C MET A 1 16.94 -16.88 5.53
N PRO A 2 16.00 -17.73 5.08
CA PRO A 2 15.19 -17.38 3.92
C PRO A 2 14.24 -16.25 4.33
N GLU A 3 14.46 -15.05 3.81
CA GLU A 3 13.73 -13.85 4.22
C GLU A 3 12.41 -13.78 3.45
N GLN A 4 11.31 -13.99 4.16
CA GLN A 4 9.94 -13.79 3.66
C GLN A 4 9.69 -12.29 3.39
N ARG A 5 10.30 -11.78 2.33
CA ARG A 5 10.34 -10.35 1.97
C ARG A 5 10.06 -10.13 0.50
N LEU A 6 9.61 -8.92 0.18
CA LEU A 6 9.58 -8.44 -1.19
C LEU A 6 10.95 -7.87 -1.56
N ILE A 7 11.47 -8.25 -2.72
CA ILE A 7 12.70 -7.65 -3.29
C ILE A 7 12.40 -6.67 -4.41
N ARG A 8 11.16 -6.68 -4.93
CA ARG A 8 10.71 -5.79 -5.99
C ARG A 8 9.18 -5.74 -6.03
N VAL A 9 8.66 -4.54 -6.25
CA VAL A 9 7.24 -4.29 -6.52
C VAL A 9 7.14 -3.69 -7.92
N GLU A 10 6.31 -4.29 -8.76
CA GLU A 10 6.08 -3.84 -10.13
C GLU A 10 4.63 -3.36 -10.24
N LEU A 11 4.46 -2.12 -10.69
CA LEU A 11 3.18 -1.56 -11.11
C LEU A 11 3.16 -1.55 -12.64
N PRO A 12 1.99 -1.71 -13.30
CA PRO A 12 1.89 -1.48 -14.73
C PRO A 12 2.40 -0.07 -15.08
N GLU A 13 2.80 0.13 -16.33
CA GLU A 13 2.99 1.48 -16.87
C GLU A 13 1.64 2.20 -16.80
N GLU A 14 1.42 2.91 -15.70
CA GLU A 14 0.26 3.74 -15.46
C GLU A 14 0.51 5.15 -15.97
N ALA A 15 -0.59 5.87 -16.20
CA ALA A 15 -0.53 7.32 -16.30
C ALA A 15 0.23 7.88 -15.07
N PRO A 16 1.03 8.95 -15.25
CA PRO A 16 1.73 9.58 -14.14
C PRO A 16 0.77 9.89 -13.00
N ALA A 17 1.26 9.80 -11.76
CA ALA A 17 0.47 10.19 -10.60
C ALA A 17 -0.10 11.61 -10.80
N PRO A 18 -1.29 11.92 -10.26
CA PRO A 18 -1.97 13.18 -10.55
C PRO A 18 -1.20 14.43 -10.09
N SER A 19 -0.19 14.26 -9.24
CA SER A 19 0.68 15.33 -8.74
C SER A 19 2.07 14.80 -8.39
N ALA A 20 3.04 15.71 -8.23
CA ALA A 20 4.37 15.39 -7.71
C ALA A 20 4.31 14.87 -6.25
N TYR A 21 3.33 15.32 -5.48
CA TYR A 21 3.09 14.85 -4.12
C TYR A 21 2.62 13.40 -4.11
N ALA A 22 1.62 13.06 -4.92
CA ALA A 22 1.11 11.70 -5.06
C ALA A 22 2.21 10.73 -5.58
N GLU A 23 3.09 11.20 -6.45
CA GLU A 23 4.24 10.43 -6.93
C GLU A 23 5.28 10.20 -5.82
N ALA A 24 5.54 11.21 -4.98
CA ALA A 24 6.43 11.08 -3.83
C ALA A 24 5.85 10.09 -2.78
N ASP A 25 4.56 10.20 -2.48
CA ASP A 25 3.84 9.30 -1.58
C ASP A 25 3.88 7.85 -2.08
N ARG A 26 3.64 7.63 -3.40
CA ARG A 26 3.78 6.31 -4.04
C ARG A 26 5.19 5.73 -3.88
N ARG A 27 6.22 6.54 -4.16
CA ARG A 27 7.62 6.10 -4.05
C ARG A 27 7.98 5.73 -2.62
N GLN A 28 7.54 6.52 -1.65
CA GLN A 28 7.75 6.25 -0.24
C GLN A 28 7.07 4.93 0.18
N ALA A 29 5.80 4.74 -0.20
CA ALA A 29 5.06 3.51 0.10
C ALA A 29 5.74 2.25 -0.49
N ILE A 30 6.25 2.32 -1.73
CA ILE A 30 7.02 1.21 -2.34
C ILE A 30 8.32 0.96 -1.57
N ALA A 31 9.05 2.02 -1.22
CA ALA A 31 10.29 1.89 -0.45
C ALA A 31 10.04 1.21 0.91
N ASP A 32 8.97 1.58 1.60
CA ASP A 32 8.58 0.98 2.89
C ASP A 32 8.19 -0.49 2.73
N LEU A 33 7.46 -0.84 1.67
CA LEU A 33 7.12 -2.24 1.35
C LEU A 33 8.34 -3.10 1.03
N LEU A 34 9.44 -2.52 0.58
CA LEU A 34 10.68 -3.25 0.29
C LEU A 34 11.59 -3.37 1.51
N HIS A 35 11.60 -2.37 2.40
CA HIS A 35 12.48 -2.36 3.57
C HIS A 35 11.85 -2.99 4.84
N HIS A 36 10.55 -2.83 5.05
CA HIS A 36 9.92 -3.08 6.35
C HIS A 36 8.80 -4.14 6.31
N ASN A 37 8.70 -4.89 5.22
CA ASN A 37 7.64 -5.87 5.01
C ASN A 37 8.07 -7.30 5.39
N ARG A 38 7.18 -8.03 6.04
CA ARG A 38 7.15 -9.49 6.00
C ARG A 38 6.01 -10.00 5.12
N PHE A 39 6.38 -10.56 3.97
CA PHE A 39 5.45 -11.07 2.95
C PHE A 39 5.49 -12.60 2.93
N ASP A 40 4.43 -13.23 3.40
CA ASP A 40 4.37 -14.68 3.62
C ASP A 40 3.13 -15.29 2.95
N PRO A 41 3.20 -15.55 1.63
CA PRO A 41 2.13 -16.20 0.88
C PRO A 41 1.99 -17.68 1.27
N ALA A 42 0.76 -18.09 1.58
CA ALA A 42 0.48 -19.44 2.05
C ALA A 42 0.77 -20.49 0.96
N GLY A 43 1.42 -21.59 1.36
CA GLY A 43 1.71 -22.71 0.46
C GLY A 43 2.88 -22.50 -0.50
N LEU A 44 3.60 -21.38 -0.41
CA LEU A 44 4.83 -21.15 -1.16
C LEU A 44 6.07 -21.40 -0.28
N SER A 45 7.14 -21.91 -0.90
CA SER A 45 8.45 -21.94 -0.27
C SER A 45 8.88 -20.52 0.10
N PRO A 46 9.49 -20.31 1.29
CA PRO A 46 9.97 -19.00 1.70
C PRO A 46 10.80 -18.28 0.64
N GLY A 47 10.53 -16.98 0.48
CA GLY A 47 11.07 -16.11 -0.56
C GLY A 47 12.59 -15.87 -0.48
N PRO A 48 13.09 -14.95 -1.33
CA PRO A 48 12.46 -13.67 -1.68
C PRO A 48 11.42 -13.72 -2.80
N TYR A 49 10.54 -12.70 -2.84
CA TYR A 49 9.47 -12.58 -3.83
C TYR A 49 9.51 -11.28 -4.63
N VAL A 50 9.07 -11.35 -5.88
CA VAL A 50 8.69 -10.18 -6.70
C VAL A 50 7.18 -10.09 -6.72
N LEU A 51 6.62 -8.90 -6.49
CA LEU A 51 5.17 -8.67 -6.47
C LEU A 51 4.77 -7.73 -7.61
N GLY A 52 4.04 -8.26 -8.60
CA GLY A 52 3.30 -7.43 -9.56
C GLY A 52 1.93 -7.06 -8.99
N LEU A 53 1.58 -5.78 -9.02
CA LEU A 53 0.25 -5.29 -8.64
C LEU A 53 -0.41 -4.63 -9.83
N ALA A 54 -1.66 -4.98 -10.13
CA ALA A 54 -2.41 -4.35 -11.21
C ALA A 54 -3.91 -4.28 -10.91
N VAL A 55 -4.58 -3.24 -11.39
CA VAL A 55 -6.05 -3.20 -11.39
C VAL A 55 -6.59 -3.72 -12.72
N ARG A 56 -7.44 -4.75 -12.68
CA ARG A 56 -8.10 -5.34 -13.86
C ARG A 56 -9.56 -5.62 -13.52
N GLU A 57 -10.49 -5.11 -14.30
CA GLU A 57 -11.94 -5.36 -14.15
C GLU A 57 -12.47 -5.12 -12.72
N GLY A 58 -12.00 -4.04 -12.06
CA GLY A 58 -12.40 -3.71 -10.69
C GLY A 58 -11.83 -4.67 -9.63
N ARG A 59 -10.74 -5.38 -9.94
CA ARG A 59 -9.99 -6.23 -9.02
C ARG A 59 -8.54 -5.79 -8.92
N LEU A 60 -7.99 -5.84 -7.71
CA LEU A 60 -6.55 -5.73 -7.47
C LEU A 60 -5.93 -7.12 -7.60
N VAL A 61 -5.13 -7.30 -8.64
CA VAL A 61 -4.38 -8.51 -8.95
C VAL A 61 -3.00 -8.42 -8.30
N PHE A 62 -2.60 -9.50 -7.64
CA PHE A 62 -1.29 -9.72 -7.08
C PHE A 62 -0.68 -10.90 -7.84
N ASP A 63 0.35 -10.62 -8.63
CA ASP A 63 1.18 -11.61 -9.31
C ASP A 63 2.46 -11.82 -8.49
N ILE A 64 2.53 -12.96 -7.81
CA ILE A 64 3.63 -13.32 -6.91
C ILE A 64 4.60 -14.20 -7.70
N ARG A 65 5.83 -13.71 -7.85
CA ARG A 65 6.89 -14.33 -8.62
C ARG A 65 8.11 -14.64 -7.75
N ASN A 66 8.93 -15.58 -8.20
CA ASN A 66 10.26 -15.80 -7.64
C ASN A 66 11.25 -14.71 -8.12
N ALA A 67 12.50 -14.77 -7.64
CA ALA A 67 13.54 -13.81 -8.02
C ALA A 67 13.87 -13.81 -9.53
N ASP A 68 13.70 -14.95 -10.21
CA ASP A 68 13.91 -15.12 -11.65
C ASP A 68 12.74 -14.60 -12.50
N GLY A 69 11.66 -14.14 -11.86
CA GLY A 69 10.46 -13.62 -12.53
C GLY A 69 9.44 -14.68 -12.92
N ALA A 70 9.63 -15.94 -12.55
CA ALA A 70 8.63 -16.99 -12.79
C ALA A 70 7.44 -16.83 -11.82
N THR A 71 6.22 -16.82 -12.36
CA THR A 71 4.98 -16.75 -11.57
C THR A 71 4.83 -17.99 -10.70
N LEU A 72 4.73 -17.75 -9.40
CA LEU A 72 4.47 -18.78 -8.38
C LEU A 72 2.97 -18.84 -8.06
N HIS A 73 2.33 -17.69 -7.98
CA HIS A 73 0.92 -17.59 -7.62
C HIS A 73 0.29 -16.29 -8.09
N VAL A 74 -0.99 -16.33 -8.50
CA VAL A 74 -1.77 -15.13 -8.82
C VAL A 74 -3.04 -15.14 -8.00
N LEU A 75 -3.31 -14.03 -7.31
CA LEU A 75 -4.57 -13.83 -6.59
C LEU A 75 -5.20 -12.48 -6.94
N ALA A 76 -6.52 -12.43 -6.91
CA ALA A 76 -7.27 -11.22 -7.20
C ALA A 76 -8.23 -10.88 -6.06
N LEU A 77 -8.27 -9.60 -5.68
CA LEU A 77 -9.19 -9.04 -4.69
C LEU A 77 -10.19 -8.12 -5.38
N ALA A 78 -11.48 -8.37 -5.20
CA ALA A 78 -12.50 -7.42 -5.63
C ALA A 78 -12.33 -6.09 -4.89
N LEU A 79 -12.20 -4.98 -5.63
CA LEU A 79 -12.05 -3.63 -5.08
C LEU A 79 -13.36 -3.03 -4.59
N GLY A 80 -14.50 -3.66 -4.84
CA GLY A 80 -15.82 -3.15 -4.45
C GLY A 80 -15.89 -2.67 -2.99
N PRO A 81 -15.45 -3.49 -2.02
CA PRO A 81 -15.40 -3.08 -0.61
C PRO A 81 -14.40 -1.98 -0.26
N PHE A 82 -13.41 -1.70 -1.12
CA PHE A 82 -12.44 -0.61 -0.93
C PHE A 82 -12.92 0.72 -1.53
N ARG A 83 -14.02 0.73 -2.31
CA ARG A 83 -14.45 1.92 -3.08
C ARG A 83 -14.62 3.17 -2.22
N ARG A 84 -15.23 3.03 -1.03
CA ARG A 84 -15.39 4.15 -0.10
C ARG A 84 -14.03 4.70 0.33
N LEU A 85 -13.16 3.82 0.83
CA LEU A 85 -11.82 4.19 1.28
C LEU A 85 -10.98 4.86 0.21
N ILE A 86 -11.02 4.34 -1.03
CA ILE A 86 -10.30 4.93 -2.17
C ILE A 86 -10.83 6.33 -2.47
N LYS A 87 -12.15 6.51 -2.50
CA LYS A 87 -12.78 7.81 -2.73
C LYS A 87 -12.38 8.81 -1.64
N ASP A 88 -12.53 8.41 -0.38
CA ASP A 88 -12.23 9.28 0.77
C ASP A 88 -10.73 9.62 0.81
N TYR A 89 -9.85 8.69 0.43
CA TYR A 89 -8.42 8.93 0.31
C TYR A 89 -8.09 10.01 -0.72
N HIS A 90 -8.70 9.95 -1.90
CA HIS A 90 -8.50 10.98 -2.94
C HIS A 90 -8.90 12.36 -2.43
N MET A 91 -10.04 12.47 -1.72
CA MET A 91 -10.48 13.75 -1.14
C MET A 91 -9.50 14.29 -0.09
N VAL A 92 -8.93 13.41 0.74
CA VAL A 92 -7.96 13.80 1.77
C VAL A 92 -6.62 14.23 1.15
N VAL A 93 -6.13 13.54 0.12
CA VAL A 93 -4.91 13.93 -0.59
C VAL A 93 -5.09 15.29 -1.26
N GLU A 94 -6.22 15.52 -1.95
CA GLU A 94 -6.54 16.82 -2.55
C GLU A 94 -6.60 17.94 -1.50
N ALA A 95 -7.26 17.69 -0.36
CA ALA A 95 -7.31 18.66 0.73
C ALA A 95 -5.93 18.94 1.34
N HIS A 96 -5.07 17.92 1.46
CA HIS A 96 -3.70 18.07 1.95
C HIS A 96 -2.87 18.91 0.98
N GLU A 97 -2.93 18.62 -0.31
CA GLU A 97 -2.22 19.38 -1.36
C GLU A 97 -2.63 20.86 -1.34
N GLN A 98 -3.94 21.14 -1.25
CA GLN A 98 -4.44 22.51 -1.13
C GLN A 98 -3.94 23.21 0.14
N ALA A 99 -4.01 22.55 1.30
CA ALA A 99 -3.59 23.14 2.57
C ALA A 99 -2.09 23.49 2.60
N VAL A 100 -1.25 22.64 1.98
CA VAL A 100 0.19 22.91 1.84
C VAL A 100 0.44 24.04 0.84
N ALA A 101 -0.22 24.04 -0.31
CA ALA A 101 -0.03 25.05 -1.35
C ALA A 101 -0.46 26.46 -0.89
N GLU A 102 -1.53 26.55 -0.10
CA GLU A 102 -2.05 27.82 0.43
C GLU A 102 -1.28 28.33 1.67
N SER A 103 -0.22 27.63 2.09
CA SER A 103 0.48 27.91 3.35
C SER A 103 -0.50 27.98 4.54
N GLY A 104 -1.46 27.05 4.57
CA GLY A 104 -2.46 26.98 5.62
C GLY A 104 -1.83 26.78 7.00
N PRO A 105 -2.59 27.05 8.09
CA PRO A 105 -2.09 26.85 9.45
C PRO A 105 -1.61 25.41 9.64
N GLU A 106 -0.47 25.23 10.32
CA GLU A 106 0.12 23.91 10.56
C GLU A 106 -0.88 22.92 11.18
N SER A 107 -1.73 23.40 12.10
CA SER A 107 -2.79 22.62 12.72
C SER A 107 -3.80 22.03 11.73
N ARG A 108 -4.06 22.71 10.60
CA ARG A 108 -4.94 22.22 9.53
C ARG A 108 -4.27 21.09 8.76
N VAL A 109 -2.99 21.23 8.42
CA VAL A 109 -2.22 20.19 7.73
C VAL A 109 -2.14 18.94 8.61
N GLN A 110 -1.82 19.11 9.90
CA GLN A 110 -1.77 18.01 10.86
C GLN A 110 -3.11 17.28 11.02
N ALA A 111 -4.24 18.02 11.06
CA ALA A 111 -5.57 17.42 11.14
C ALA A 111 -5.91 16.57 9.90
N ILE A 112 -5.55 17.06 8.71
CA ILE A 112 -5.73 16.31 7.46
C ILE A 112 -4.86 15.05 7.45
N ASP A 113 -3.61 15.17 7.90
CA ASP A 113 -2.69 14.03 8.01
C ASP A 113 -3.16 12.96 8.99
N MET A 114 -3.78 13.35 10.10
CA MET A 114 -4.43 12.39 11.01
C MET A 114 -5.56 11.63 10.31
N GLY A 115 -6.42 12.34 9.54
CA GLY A 115 -7.46 11.71 8.74
C GLY A 115 -6.90 10.75 7.69
N ARG A 116 -5.81 11.13 7.01
CA ARG A 116 -5.09 10.30 6.04
C ARG A 116 -4.60 8.99 6.65
N ARG A 117 -3.94 9.07 7.81
CA ARG A 117 -3.49 7.89 8.57
C ARG A 117 -4.64 6.99 9.00
N GLY A 118 -5.78 7.57 9.41
CA GLY A 118 -6.98 6.82 9.74
C GLY A 118 -7.49 5.98 8.56
N LEU A 119 -7.58 6.58 7.37
CA LEU A 119 -7.99 5.89 6.14
C LEU A 119 -6.99 4.79 5.74
N HIS A 120 -5.68 5.04 5.88
CA HIS A 120 -4.66 4.02 5.63
C HIS A 120 -4.79 2.83 6.57
N ASN A 121 -5.00 3.06 7.86
CA ASN A 121 -5.17 1.99 8.85
C ASN A 121 -6.42 1.17 8.55
N GLU A 122 -7.56 1.81 8.27
CA GLU A 122 -8.80 1.11 7.90
C GLU A 122 -8.61 0.28 6.62
N GLY A 123 -7.93 0.85 5.62
CA GLY A 123 -7.58 0.15 4.39
C GLY A 123 -6.66 -1.06 4.61
N ALA A 124 -5.65 -0.93 5.47
CA ALA A 124 -4.72 -2.00 5.80
C ALA A 124 -5.42 -3.14 6.54
N GLU A 125 -6.29 -2.84 7.51
CA GLU A 125 -7.10 -3.84 8.22
C GLU A 125 -8.07 -4.57 7.27
N LEU A 126 -8.75 -3.83 6.40
CA LEU A 126 -9.61 -4.45 5.39
C LEU A 126 -8.79 -5.33 4.44
N LEU A 127 -7.62 -4.89 3.99
CA LEU A 127 -6.74 -5.67 3.13
C LEU A 127 -6.29 -6.97 3.81
N ARG A 128 -5.85 -6.89 5.07
CA ARG A 128 -5.48 -8.06 5.89
C ARG A 128 -6.64 -9.04 6.02
N ALA A 129 -7.82 -8.56 6.39
CA ALA A 129 -9.01 -9.41 6.53
C ALA A 129 -9.37 -10.11 5.21
N ARG A 130 -9.24 -9.41 4.08
CA ARG A 130 -9.54 -9.97 2.76
C ARG A 130 -8.46 -10.92 2.27
N LEU A 131 -7.22 -10.80 2.71
CA LEU A 131 -6.10 -11.70 2.37
C LEU A 131 -5.92 -12.86 3.36
N ALA A 132 -6.66 -12.86 4.48
CA ALA A 132 -6.60 -13.91 5.49
C ALA A 132 -6.70 -15.31 4.86
N GLY A 133 -5.80 -16.21 5.28
CA GLY A 133 -5.68 -17.58 4.76
C GLY A 133 -5.00 -17.70 3.38
N ARG A 134 -4.66 -16.59 2.71
CA ARG A 134 -3.95 -16.60 1.41
C ARG A 134 -2.58 -15.96 1.49
N VAL A 135 -2.47 -14.81 2.15
CA VAL A 135 -1.21 -14.10 2.38
C VAL A 135 -1.21 -13.57 3.80
N ALA A 136 -0.23 -13.99 4.60
CA ALA A 136 0.02 -13.37 5.88
C ALA A 136 0.86 -12.10 5.66
N LEU A 137 0.27 -10.95 6.01
CA LEU A 137 0.93 -9.65 5.97
C LEU A 137 1.24 -9.22 7.41
N VAL A 138 2.52 -9.02 7.72
CA VAL A 138 2.94 -8.32 8.94
C VAL A 138 3.65 -7.05 8.50
N THR A 139 2.96 -5.92 8.61
CA THR A 139 3.60 -4.60 8.54
C THR A 139 4.09 -4.28 9.93
N GLY A 140 5.38 -3.98 10.09
CA GLY A 140 5.87 -3.32 11.31
C GLY A 140 4.98 -2.10 11.56
N ALA A 141 4.41 -2.01 12.76
CA ALA A 141 3.59 -0.87 13.14
C ALA A 141 4.36 0.40 12.79
N SER A 142 3.73 1.29 12.01
CA SER A 142 4.16 2.67 11.91
C SER A 142 4.30 3.18 13.34
N GLY A 143 5.56 3.43 13.73
CA GLY A 143 5.92 3.85 15.07
C GLY A 143 5.04 5.02 15.48
N GLY A 144 4.29 4.81 16.55
CA GLY A 144 3.62 5.87 17.27
C GLY A 144 4.68 6.92 17.62
N ILE A 145 4.41 8.15 17.20
CA ILE A 145 5.09 9.30 17.74
C ILE A 145 4.55 9.45 19.17
N GLY A 146 5.41 9.11 20.13
CA GLY A 146 5.45 9.57 21.53
C GLY A 146 4.16 9.55 22.36
N GLU A 147 4.19 8.74 23.43
CA GLU A 147 3.80 9.19 24.77
C GLU A 147 4.79 8.56 25.78
N ASP A 148 5.50 9.44 26.49
CA ASP A 148 6.41 9.33 27.67
C ASP A 148 7.18 8.03 27.98
#